data_AF-A0A8J9WN41-F1
#
_entry.id   AF-A0A8J9WN41-F1
#
_cell.length_a   1.000
_cell.length_b   1.000
_cell.length_c   1.000
_cell.angle_alpha   90.00
_cell.angle_beta   90.00
_cell.angle_gamma   90.00
#
_symmetry.space_group_name_H-M   'P 1'
#
loop_
_entity.id
_entity.type
_entity.pdbx_description
1 polymer ?
#
loop_
_entity_poly.entity_id
_entity_poly.type
_entity_poly.pdbx_seq_one_letter_code
_entity_poly.pdbx_strand_id
1 'polypeptide(L)'
;MATACQLVMILLALFAALMPTCTATDASELAAATEAGVAYLANQAQLNLDGAKALQSAIRSGDLAAAKAAYQKARPHYEEVEVLYEAFPDIDKDIDNRAYAYPNGEALCGSVDPFARGKEFQGYHKIESLLYRDGDLQTASIYADELVRDSEDLVKAFQDKTQFNASRTFDGIIDVATEIGSKKISSEEETYSDLSVLIFYHNFKGIESQYKPFAPLVQAANASVAQAVTDAFAAFNASITPYVTVAADGSESYASYANFTNEQRAAIDRAAYQVAAALTDAADALGIEKKPDAAERVGECQPPLKFNGSDPVIQQGLAYFQALMRYQVPLVAALDAAIQSGNITAARIAYRHSRPLYEQIEVLAGAFPQEDADIDARPYAFPGGDKDEDFKGFHKIERSLFRDNNLTEAAEFATILVNSTNDLDAKINDTSLFNSDVAFAGMMALANEVGAKKVASEEETWSKLSDLIFYNNWKGIYSQLLPFAQLYKNTSLAASLTPIFEAAYKCLPVKTQDTWSKVSAADVNQQFVDALTNADYGSYDLSSASQKTRDCIVRGTYGIRDAILDVAKSVDVKTSCDDVYTFSSACYATS
;
A
#
# COMPACT_ATOMS: atom_id res chain seq x y z
N MET A 1 15.70 31.78 -1.60
CA MET A 1 16.95 32.57 -1.72
C MET A 1 17.24 32.70 -3.21
N ALA A 2 17.48 33.91 -3.70
CA ALA A 2 17.77 34.16 -5.11
C ALA A 2 19.03 33.40 -5.53
N THR A 3 18.88 32.65 -6.61
CA THR A 3 19.88 31.82 -7.29
C THR A 3 21.16 32.59 -7.60
N ALA A 4 22.31 31.93 -7.39
CA ALA A 4 23.65 32.40 -7.74
C ALA A 4 23.89 32.41 -9.26
N CYS A 5 22.98 33.06 -10.00
CA CYS A 5 23.06 33.25 -11.44
C CYS A 5 22.84 34.74 -11.76
N GLN A 6 23.55 35.64 -11.07
CA GLN A 6 23.66 37.07 -11.41
C GLN A 6 24.69 37.74 -10.50
N LEU A 7 25.98 37.66 -10.85
CA LEU A 7 26.96 38.76 -10.82
C LEU A 7 28.33 38.24 -11.24
N VAL A 8 29.16 39.14 -11.76
CA VAL A 8 30.51 38.93 -12.32
C VAL A 8 30.53 38.54 -13.82
N MET A 9 30.08 39.49 -14.65
CA MET A 9 30.82 39.79 -15.88
C MET A 9 32.01 40.70 -15.52
N ILE A 10 33.14 40.50 -16.21
CA ILE A 10 34.42 41.24 -16.14
C ILE A 10 35.50 40.59 -15.25
N LEU A 11 35.99 39.41 -15.66
CA LEU A 11 37.42 39.08 -15.89
C LEU A 11 37.53 37.57 -16.20
N LEU A 12 38.42 37.19 -17.14
CA LEU A 12 38.73 35.82 -17.62
C LEU A 12 37.94 35.29 -18.83
N ALA A 13 38.14 35.96 -19.97
CA ALA A 13 37.80 35.46 -21.31
C ALA A 13 38.81 34.42 -21.86
N LEU A 14 39.30 33.46 -21.06
CA LEU A 14 40.27 32.44 -21.55
C LEU A 14 40.06 30.99 -21.08
N PHE A 15 38.92 30.66 -20.48
CA PHE A 15 38.57 29.26 -20.12
C PHE A 15 37.16 28.81 -20.53
N ALA A 16 36.48 29.56 -21.41
CA ALA A 16 35.10 29.28 -21.81
C ALA A 16 34.94 28.29 -22.99
N ALA A 17 36.02 27.65 -23.46
CA ALA A 17 35.98 26.83 -24.68
C ALA A 17 35.76 25.31 -24.46
N LEU A 18 35.51 24.85 -23.22
CA LEU A 18 35.36 23.42 -22.90
C LEU A 18 34.23 23.09 -21.92
N MET A 19 33.38 24.05 -21.54
CA MET A 19 32.16 23.74 -20.80
C MET A 19 31.05 23.42 -21.80
N PRO A 20 30.40 22.25 -21.74
CA PRO A 20 29.16 22.03 -22.47
C PRO A 20 28.21 23.15 -22.06
N THR A 21 27.79 23.97 -23.02
CA THR A 21 26.69 24.90 -22.78
C THR A 21 25.47 24.04 -22.49
N CYS A 22 25.01 24.03 -21.25
CA CYS A 22 23.71 23.49 -20.88
C CYS A 22 22.66 24.39 -21.53
N THR A 23 22.30 24.08 -22.78
CA THR A 23 21.18 24.71 -23.46
C THR A 23 19.94 23.99 -22.98
N ALA A 24 19.07 24.68 -22.25
CA ALA A 24 17.75 24.16 -21.91
C ALA A 24 17.05 23.69 -23.20
N THR A 25 16.46 22.51 -23.17
CA THR A 25 15.70 21.95 -24.31
C THR A 25 14.58 22.91 -24.69
N ASP A 26 14.28 23.07 -25.98
CA ASP A 26 13.24 23.97 -26.43
C ASP A 26 11.87 23.47 -25.91
N ALA A 27 11.11 24.34 -25.25
CA ALA A 27 9.79 24.01 -24.70
C ALA A 27 8.82 23.47 -25.77
N SER A 28 8.99 23.88 -27.03
CA SER A 28 8.21 23.36 -28.16
C SER A 28 8.55 21.91 -28.53
N GLU A 29 9.81 21.49 -28.36
CA GLU A 29 10.24 20.10 -28.57
C GLU A 29 9.71 19.19 -27.45
N LEU A 30 9.75 19.66 -26.20
CA LEU A 30 9.16 18.96 -25.05
C LEU A 30 7.64 18.80 -25.21
N ALA A 31 6.95 19.84 -25.70
CA ALA A 31 5.52 19.78 -25.97
C ALA A 31 5.18 18.79 -27.10
N ALA A 32 5.97 18.75 -28.17
CA ALA A 32 5.79 17.80 -29.27
C ALA A 32 6.03 16.34 -28.83
N ALA A 33 7.07 16.11 -28.00
CA ALA A 33 7.33 14.80 -27.41
C ALA A 33 6.18 14.34 -26.50
N THR A 34 5.68 15.25 -25.66
CA THR A 34 4.49 15.02 -24.80
C THR A 34 3.28 14.63 -25.65
N GLU A 35 2.97 15.39 -26.71
CA GLU A 35 1.81 15.10 -27.57
C GLU A 35 1.91 13.73 -28.25
N ALA A 36 3.11 13.32 -28.66
CA ALA A 36 3.33 12.00 -29.25
C ALA A 36 3.07 10.86 -28.25
N GLY A 37 3.51 11.00 -27.00
CA GLY A 37 3.23 10.04 -25.93
C GLY A 37 1.74 9.97 -25.58
N VAL A 38 1.09 11.13 -25.45
CA VAL A 38 -0.35 11.24 -25.17
C VAL A 38 -1.19 10.62 -26.27
N ALA A 39 -0.79 10.74 -27.55
CA ALA A 39 -1.51 10.11 -28.66
C ALA A 39 -1.52 8.57 -28.56
N TYR A 40 -0.44 7.96 -28.06
CA TYR A 40 -0.39 6.53 -27.78
C TYR A 40 -1.38 6.14 -26.66
N LEU A 41 -1.38 6.87 -25.55
CA LEU A 41 -2.27 6.56 -24.43
C LEU A 41 -3.73 6.89 -24.70
N ALA A 42 -4.03 7.86 -25.55
CA ALA A 42 -5.39 8.09 -26.03
C ALA A 42 -5.93 6.86 -26.80
N ASN A 43 -5.07 6.15 -27.55
CA ASN A 43 -5.44 4.88 -28.16
C ASN A 43 -5.60 3.76 -27.13
N GLN A 44 -4.74 3.70 -26.11
CA GLN A 44 -4.90 2.74 -25.00
C GLN A 44 -6.19 2.99 -24.21
N ALA A 45 -6.60 4.24 -23.97
CA ALA A 45 -7.87 4.58 -23.35
C ALA A 45 -9.07 4.06 -24.16
N GLN A 46 -9.01 4.14 -25.50
CA GLN A 46 -10.05 3.56 -26.36
C GLN A 46 -10.06 2.02 -26.29
N LEU A 47 -8.90 1.37 -26.26
CA LEU A 47 -8.80 -0.08 -26.10
C LEU A 47 -9.26 -0.53 -24.70
N ASN A 48 -9.02 0.27 -23.66
CA ASN A 48 -9.56 0.05 -22.32
C ASN A 48 -11.09 0.06 -22.34
N LEU A 49 -11.71 1.04 -23.01
CA LEU A 49 -13.17 1.08 -23.19
C LEU A 49 -13.70 -0.15 -23.93
N ASP A 50 -13.03 -0.58 -24.99
CA ASP A 50 -13.42 -1.77 -25.76
C ASP A 50 -13.28 -3.05 -24.91
N GLY A 51 -12.21 -3.13 -24.12
CA GLY A 51 -11.96 -4.19 -23.14
C GLY A 51 -13.03 -4.24 -22.05
N ALA A 52 -13.39 -3.09 -21.46
CA ALA A 52 -14.46 -2.97 -20.47
C ALA A 52 -15.82 -3.44 -21.04
N LYS A 53 -16.14 -3.09 -22.29
CA LYS A 53 -17.36 -3.57 -22.97
C LYS A 53 -17.34 -5.09 -23.21
N ALA A 54 -16.19 -5.65 -23.56
CA ALA A 54 -16.01 -7.08 -23.72
C ALA A 54 -16.16 -7.83 -22.37
N LEU A 55 -15.56 -7.31 -21.31
CA LEU A 55 -15.69 -7.82 -19.94
C LEU A 55 -17.15 -7.78 -19.47
N GLN A 56 -17.83 -6.66 -19.64
CA GLN A 56 -19.26 -6.53 -19.34
C GLN A 56 -20.09 -7.60 -20.06
N SER A 57 -19.83 -7.80 -21.36
CA SER A 57 -20.53 -8.81 -22.16
C SER A 57 -20.25 -10.23 -21.65
N ALA A 58 -19.01 -10.53 -21.26
CA ALA A 58 -18.63 -11.81 -20.68
C ALA A 58 -19.30 -12.06 -19.32
N ILE A 59 -19.36 -11.05 -18.45
CA ILE A 59 -20.04 -11.14 -17.16
C ILE A 59 -21.54 -11.44 -17.36
N ARG A 60 -22.19 -10.71 -18.26
CA ARG A 60 -23.62 -10.88 -18.58
C ARG A 60 -23.95 -12.23 -19.24
N SER A 61 -22.96 -12.94 -19.77
CA SER A 61 -23.17 -14.28 -20.32
C SER A 61 -23.47 -15.33 -19.23
N GLY A 62 -23.12 -15.04 -17.97
CA GLY A 62 -23.24 -15.98 -16.86
C GLY A 62 -22.11 -17.02 -16.78
N ASP A 63 -21.10 -16.94 -17.65
CA ASP A 63 -19.92 -17.82 -17.61
C ASP A 63 -18.77 -17.15 -16.84
N LEU A 64 -18.50 -17.65 -15.63
CA LEU A 64 -17.46 -17.13 -14.75
C LEU A 64 -16.05 -17.29 -15.34
N ALA A 65 -15.79 -18.39 -16.05
CA ALA A 65 -14.49 -18.62 -16.66
C ALA A 65 -14.26 -17.66 -17.84
N ALA A 66 -15.30 -17.43 -18.65
CA ALA A 66 -15.26 -16.42 -19.70
C ALA A 66 -15.09 -15.00 -19.14
N ALA A 67 -15.76 -14.67 -18.03
CA ALA A 67 -15.61 -13.38 -17.37
C ALA A 67 -14.18 -13.15 -16.85
N LYS A 68 -13.57 -14.14 -16.17
CA LYS A 68 -12.16 -14.08 -15.74
C LYS A 68 -11.19 -13.91 -16.91
N ALA A 69 -11.41 -14.65 -18.00
CA ALA A 69 -10.59 -14.52 -19.20
C ALA A 69 -10.75 -13.14 -19.88
N ALA A 70 -11.94 -12.55 -19.83
CA ALA A 70 -12.17 -11.19 -20.33
C ALA A 70 -11.56 -10.13 -19.43
N TYR A 71 -11.56 -10.33 -18.10
CA TYR A 71 -10.93 -9.43 -17.13
C TYR A 71 -9.43 -9.30 -17.43
N GLN A 72 -8.73 -10.44 -17.54
CA GLN A 72 -7.31 -10.48 -17.90
C GLN A 72 -7.00 -9.77 -19.23
N LYS A 73 -7.93 -9.76 -20.19
CA LYS A 73 -7.75 -9.07 -21.48
C LYS A 73 -8.05 -7.57 -21.43
N ALA A 74 -8.87 -7.13 -20.48
CA ALA A 74 -9.26 -5.72 -20.35
C ALA A 74 -8.19 -4.92 -19.59
N ARG A 75 -7.59 -5.52 -18.56
CA ARG A 75 -6.62 -4.84 -17.66
C ARG A 75 -5.44 -4.16 -18.36
N PRO A 76 -4.73 -4.78 -19.32
CA PRO A 76 -3.51 -4.25 -19.92
C PRO A 76 -3.55 -2.78 -20.35
N HIS A 77 -4.69 -2.35 -20.89
CA HIS A 77 -4.81 -1.04 -21.51
C HIS A 77 -4.87 0.09 -20.49
N TYR A 78 -5.51 -0.15 -19.33
CA TYR A 78 -5.50 0.84 -18.25
C TYR A 78 -4.12 0.91 -17.58
N GLU A 79 -3.43 -0.22 -17.41
CA GLU A 79 -2.09 -0.23 -16.78
C GLU A 79 -1.05 0.55 -17.58
N GLU A 80 -1.21 0.62 -18.91
CA GLU A 80 -0.39 1.47 -19.74
C GLU A 80 -0.78 2.96 -19.59
N VAL A 81 -2.07 3.27 -19.36
CA VAL A 81 -2.61 4.63 -19.18
C VAL A 81 -2.32 5.20 -17.79
N GLU A 82 -2.26 4.35 -16.76
CA GLU A 82 -2.04 4.70 -15.35
C GLU A 82 -0.80 5.59 -15.16
N VAL A 83 0.20 5.51 -16.03
CA VAL A 83 1.41 6.36 -15.97
C VAL A 83 1.13 7.86 -16.13
N LEU A 84 -0.11 8.27 -16.43
CA LEU A 84 -0.58 9.66 -16.41
C LEU A 84 -1.82 9.87 -15.51
N TYR A 85 -2.05 9.01 -14.53
CA TYR A 85 -3.25 9.02 -13.67
C TYR A 85 -3.53 10.39 -13.03
N GLU A 86 -2.47 11.15 -12.69
CA GLU A 86 -2.58 12.49 -12.10
C GLU A 86 -3.37 13.49 -12.97
N ALA A 87 -3.47 13.25 -14.28
CA ALA A 87 -4.26 14.09 -15.17
C ALA A 87 -5.77 13.96 -14.89
N PHE A 88 -6.22 12.82 -14.36
CA PHE A 88 -7.62 12.47 -14.19
C PHE A 88 -7.89 11.72 -12.87
N PRO A 89 -7.54 12.29 -11.70
CA PRO A 89 -7.50 11.57 -10.42
C PRO A 89 -8.85 10.98 -9.99
N ASP A 90 -9.97 11.65 -10.29
CA ASP A 90 -11.31 11.10 -9.97
C ASP A 90 -11.66 9.90 -10.87
N ILE A 91 -11.26 9.94 -12.14
CA ILE A 91 -11.48 8.83 -13.10
C ILE A 91 -10.59 7.66 -12.72
N ASP A 92 -9.34 7.92 -12.36
CA ASP A 92 -8.41 6.90 -11.89
C ASP A 92 -8.95 6.19 -10.65
N LYS A 93 -9.46 6.96 -9.69
CA LYS A 93 -10.11 6.40 -8.52
C LYS A 93 -11.29 5.50 -8.87
N ASP A 94 -12.11 5.90 -9.83
CA ASP A 94 -13.29 5.15 -10.22
C ASP A 94 -12.94 3.88 -11.05
N ILE A 95 -11.79 3.86 -11.74
CA ILE A 95 -11.36 2.72 -12.57
C ILE A 95 -10.51 1.71 -11.78
N ASP A 96 -9.58 2.15 -10.94
CA ASP A 96 -8.46 1.29 -10.50
C ASP A 96 -8.02 1.47 -9.04
N ASN A 97 -8.78 2.20 -8.22
CA ASN A 97 -8.43 2.26 -6.80
C ASN A 97 -8.78 0.96 -6.06
N ARG A 98 -7.93 0.59 -5.11
CA ARG A 98 -8.13 -0.56 -4.21
C ARG A 98 -9.08 -0.20 -3.07
N ALA A 99 -9.60 -1.22 -2.40
CA ALA A 99 -10.58 -1.05 -1.31
C ALA A 99 -10.09 -0.10 -0.20
N TYR A 100 -8.79 -0.06 0.09
CA TYR A 100 -8.24 0.78 1.15
C TYR A 100 -8.30 2.29 0.84
N ALA A 101 -8.49 2.68 -0.42
CA ALA A 101 -8.70 4.08 -0.82
C ALA A 101 -10.09 4.62 -0.41
N TYR A 102 -10.93 3.76 0.19
CA TYR A 102 -12.30 4.05 0.58
C TYR A 102 -12.47 3.82 2.08
N PRO A 103 -13.06 4.78 2.82
CA PRO A 103 -13.32 4.61 4.25
C PRO A 103 -14.16 3.36 4.60
N ASN A 104 -15.02 2.93 3.67
CA ASN A 104 -15.88 1.75 3.82
C ASN A 104 -15.18 0.42 3.46
N GLY A 105 -13.92 0.46 2.99
CA GLY A 105 -13.24 -0.72 2.48
C GLY A 105 -14.05 -1.39 1.36
N GLU A 106 -14.21 -2.71 1.46
CA GLU A 106 -15.01 -3.49 0.49
C GLU A 106 -16.53 -3.51 0.76
N ALA A 107 -17.00 -2.88 1.83
CA ALA A 107 -18.37 -3.04 2.31
C ALA A 107 -19.43 -2.44 1.37
N LEU A 108 -20.58 -3.12 1.26
CA LEU A 108 -21.70 -2.73 0.40
C LEU A 108 -22.99 -2.34 1.17
N CYS A 109 -23.01 -2.41 2.50
CA CYS A 109 -24.26 -2.20 3.25
C CYS A 109 -24.39 -0.77 3.82
N GLY A 110 -25.57 -0.20 3.60
CA GLY A 110 -25.95 1.16 3.98
C GLY A 110 -26.87 1.77 2.92
N SER A 111 -27.43 2.96 3.17
CA SER A 111 -28.02 3.79 2.10
C SER A 111 -26.91 4.52 1.34
N VAL A 112 -25.94 3.76 0.85
CA VAL A 112 -24.85 4.26 0.02
C VAL A 112 -25.31 4.23 -1.43
N ASP A 113 -25.07 5.32 -2.15
CA ASP A 113 -25.23 5.34 -3.59
C ASP A 113 -23.95 4.71 -4.18
N PRO A 114 -24.00 3.47 -4.71
CA PRO A 114 -22.81 2.83 -5.27
C PRO A 114 -22.23 3.60 -6.45
N PHE A 115 -22.99 4.56 -7.02
CA PHE A 115 -22.60 5.39 -8.15
C PHE A 115 -22.02 6.75 -7.73
N ALA A 116 -21.78 6.99 -6.44
CA ALA A 116 -21.17 8.23 -5.97
C ALA A 116 -19.66 8.24 -6.28
N ARG A 117 -19.28 8.95 -7.36
CA ARG A 117 -17.89 9.09 -7.82
C ARG A 117 -16.89 9.39 -6.71
N GLY A 118 -15.77 8.67 -6.71
CA GLY A 118 -14.68 8.82 -5.77
C GLY A 118 -14.99 8.45 -4.32
N LYS A 119 -16.19 7.94 -4.02
CA LYS A 119 -16.65 7.70 -2.64
C LYS A 119 -16.78 6.23 -2.26
N GLU A 120 -17.00 5.33 -3.21
CA GLU A 120 -17.23 3.90 -2.93
C GLU A 120 -16.32 2.99 -3.78
N PHE A 121 -16.01 1.81 -3.25
CA PHE A 121 -15.13 0.85 -3.91
C PHE A 121 -15.79 0.25 -5.17
N GLN A 122 -15.23 0.60 -6.33
CA GLN A 122 -15.72 0.23 -7.67
C GLN A 122 -14.56 -0.11 -8.63
N GLY A 123 -14.82 -0.11 -9.94
CA GLY A 123 -13.78 -0.32 -10.95
C GLY A 123 -13.28 -1.77 -11.07
N TYR A 124 -12.06 -1.92 -11.61
CA TYR A 124 -11.44 -3.21 -11.90
C TYR A 124 -11.29 -4.07 -10.66
N HIS A 125 -10.71 -3.57 -9.57
CA HIS A 125 -10.48 -4.39 -8.36
C HIS A 125 -11.77 -4.81 -7.65
N LYS A 126 -12.84 -4.00 -7.77
CA LYS A 126 -14.16 -4.46 -7.29
C LYS A 126 -14.64 -5.65 -8.12
N ILE A 127 -14.56 -5.55 -9.45
CA ILE A 127 -14.89 -6.67 -10.36
C ILE A 127 -13.97 -7.87 -10.10
N GLU A 128 -12.68 -7.65 -9.85
CA GLU A 128 -11.70 -8.68 -9.51
C GLU A 128 -12.15 -9.48 -8.28
N SER A 129 -12.49 -8.80 -7.17
CA SER A 129 -12.97 -9.46 -5.96
C SER A 129 -14.23 -10.29 -6.23
N LEU A 130 -15.18 -9.74 -7.00
CA LEU A 130 -16.45 -10.40 -7.32
C LEU A 130 -16.25 -11.62 -8.22
N LEU A 131 -15.33 -11.57 -9.20
CA LEU A 131 -15.07 -12.68 -10.10
C LEU A 131 -14.17 -13.74 -9.45
N TYR A 132 -13.05 -13.31 -8.87
CA TYR A 132 -12.00 -14.22 -8.44
C TYR A 132 -12.30 -14.82 -7.08
N ARG A 133 -12.72 -14.02 -6.10
CA ARG A 133 -13.03 -14.49 -4.74
C ARG A 133 -14.46 -14.97 -4.60
N ASP A 134 -15.44 -14.15 -5.00
CA ASP A 134 -16.85 -14.39 -4.66
C ASP A 134 -17.60 -15.25 -5.70
N GLY A 135 -17.17 -15.20 -6.96
CA GLY A 135 -17.89 -15.83 -8.08
C GLY A 135 -19.26 -15.19 -8.37
N ASP A 136 -19.47 -13.95 -7.94
CA ASP A 136 -20.74 -13.22 -8.04
C ASP A 136 -20.83 -12.39 -9.33
N LEU A 137 -21.31 -13.04 -10.40
CA LEU A 137 -21.54 -12.39 -11.68
C LEU A 137 -22.71 -11.40 -11.67
N GLN A 138 -23.67 -11.59 -10.77
CA GLN A 138 -24.86 -10.74 -10.71
C GLN A 138 -24.46 -9.34 -10.24
N THR A 139 -23.72 -9.27 -9.13
CA THR A 139 -23.21 -8.00 -8.61
C THR A 139 -22.12 -7.44 -9.52
N ALA A 140 -21.23 -8.29 -10.08
CA ALA A 140 -20.19 -7.83 -11.01
C ALA A 140 -20.76 -7.13 -12.25
N SER A 141 -21.98 -7.50 -12.71
CA SER A 141 -22.61 -6.83 -13.85
C SER A 141 -22.93 -5.35 -13.60
N ILE A 142 -23.15 -4.94 -12.34
CA ILE A 142 -23.42 -3.53 -11.99
C ILE A 142 -22.13 -2.71 -12.14
N TYR A 143 -21.05 -3.21 -11.54
CA TYR A 143 -19.74 -2.57 -11.61
C TYR A 143 -19.13 -2.59 -13.02
N ALA A 144 -19.48 -3.60 -13.84
CA ALA A 144 -19.10 -3.60 -15.25
C ALA A 144 -19.87 -2.55 -16.09
N ASP A 145 -21.05 -2.11 -15.66
CA ASP A 145 -21.72 -0.96 -16.28
C ASP A 145 -21.05 0.37 -15.89
N GLU A 146 -20.61 0.51 -14.64
CA GLU A 146 -19.82 1.64 -14.16
C GLU A 146 -18.49 1.76 -14.90
N LEU A 147 -17.69 0.69 -14.90
CA LEU A 147 -16.38 0.67 -15.56
C LEU A 147 -16.45 1.10 -17.03
N VAL A 148 -17.51 0.72 -17.76
CA VAL A 148 -17.71 1.18 -19.15
C VAL A 148 -17.93 2.69 -19.21
N ARG A 149 -18.73 3.27 -18.31
CA ARG A 149 -18.96 4.72 -18.26
C ARG A 149 -17.70 5.47 -17.88
N ASP A 150 -16.95 4.97 -16.90
CA ASP A 150 -15.72 5.63 -16.44
C ASP A 150 -14.63 5.52 -17.52
N SER A 151 -14.59 4.42 -18.26
CA SER A 151 -13.74 4.29 -19.46
C SER A 151 -14.16 5.23 -20.60
N GLU A 152 -15.46 5.52 -20.77
CA GLU A 152 -15.92 6.55 -21.72
C GLU A 152 -15.48 7.95 -21.29
N ASP A 153 -15.48 8.22 -19.99
CA ASP A 153 -15.00 9.48 -19.43
C ASP A 153 -13.47 9.61 -19.54
N LEU A 154 -12.72 8.52 -19.36
CA LEU A 154 -11.29 8.46 -19.64
C LEU A 154 -10.99 8.85 -21.08
N VAL A 155 -11.70 8.26 -22.06
CA VAL A 155 -11.56 8.62 -23.48
C VAL A 155 -11.84 10.11 -23.73
N LYS A 156 -12.82 10.70 -23.02
CA LYS A 156 -13.11 12.14 -23.12
C LYS A 156 -12.01 12.99 -22.46
N ALA A 157 -11.45 12.55 -21.33
CA ALA A 157 -10.39 13.27 -20.63
C ALA A 157 -9.15 13.49 -21.52
N PHE A 158 -8.79 12.49 -22.33
CA PHE A 158 -7.71 12.59 -23.32
C PHE A 158 -7.95 13.65 -24.42
N GLN A 159 -9.15 14.21 -24.55
CA GLN A 159 -9.44 15.31 -25.47
C GLN A 159 -8.97 16.67 -24.92
N ASP A 160 -8.85 16.80 -23.60
CA ASP A 160 -8.32 18.00 -22.95
C ASP A 160 -6.80 17.94 -22.86
N LYS A 161 -6.16 18.34 -23.96
CA LYS A 161 -4.69 18.37 -24.07
C LYS A 161 -4.01 19.27 -23.03
N THR A 162 -4.73 20.17 -22.36
CA THR A 162 -4.15 21.09 -21.36
C THR A 162 -3.72 20.37 -20.07
N GLN A 163 -4.20 19.15 -19.87
CA GLN A 163 -3.87 18.33 -18.71
C GLN A 163 -2.49 17.67 -18.81
N PHE A 164 -1.87 17.68 -19.99
CA PHE A 164 -0.60 17.00 -20.26
C PHE A 164 0.52 17.99 -20.51
N ASN A 165 1.67 17.76 -19.88
CA ASN A 165 2.91 18.49 -20.12
C ASN A 165 4.09 17.60 -19.71
N ALA A 166 5.31 17.98 -20.12
CA ALA A 166 6.50 17.17 -19.88
C ALA A 166 6.79 16.92 -18.38
N SER A 167 6.53 17.89 -17.49
CA SER A 167 6.71 17.68 -16.04
C SER A 167 5.78 16.60 -15.53
N ARG A 168 4.46 16.71 -15.78
CA ARG A 168 3.48 15.67 -15.39
C ARG A 168 3.80 14.31 -16.01
N THR A 169 4.28 14.28 -17.26
CA THR A 169 4.67 13.02 -17.91
C THR A 169 5.85 12.37 -17.19
N PHE A 170 6.88 13.13 -16.83
CA PHE A 170 8.03 12.58 -16.12
C PHE A 170 7.69 12.20 -14.67
N ASP A 171 6.92 13.03 -13.97
CA ASP A 171 6.43 12.72 -12.62
C ASP A 171 5.67 11.37 -12.64
N GLY A 172 4.68 11.22 -13.53
CA GLY A 172 3.88 9.99 -13.61
C GLY A 172 4.67 8.72 -13.96
N ILE A 173 5.62 8.76 -14.92
CA ILE A 173 6.43 7.57 -15.24
C ILE A 173 7.45 7.23 -14.15
N ILE A 174 7.98 8.23 -13.42
CA ILE A 174 8.90 8.02 -12.31
C ILE A 174 8.14 7.43 -11.11
N ASP A 175 6.95 7.96 -10.83
CA ASP A 175 6.10 7.50 -9.73
C ASP A 175 5.67 6.05 -9.97
N VAL A 176 5.12 5.73 -11.15
CA VAL A 176 4.72 4.34 -11.44
C VAL A 176 5.92 3.38 -11.44
N ALA A 177 7.09 3.79 -11.94
CA ALA A 177 8.30 2.98 -11.85
C ALA A 177 8.71 2.72 -10.38
N THR A 178 8.53 3.72 -9.52
CA THR A 178 8.81 3.62 -8.08
C THR A 178 7.78 2.72 -7.40
N GLU A 179 6.49 2.88 -7.70
CA GLU A 179 5.39 2.10 -7.15
C GLU A 179 5.48 0.61 -7.46
N ILE A 180 6.01 0.22 -8.64
CA ILE A 180 6.24 -1.19 -8.96
C ILE A 180 7.06 -1.86 -7.84
N GLY A 181 8.12 -1.19 -7.36
CA GLY A 181 8.98 -1.71 -6.30
C GLY A 181 8.46 -1.40 -4.89
N SER A 182 7.99 -0.18 -4.64
CA SER A 182 7.62 0.26 -3.29
C SER A 182 6.27 -0.29 -2.81
N LYS A 183 5.39 -0.69 -3.73
CA LYS A 183 3.98 -0.95 -3.44
C LYS A 183 3.48 -2.22 -4.11
N LYS A 184 3.49 -2.26 -5.45
CA LYS A 184 2.86 -3.31 -6.26
C LYS A 184 3.58 -4.66 -6.17
N ILE A 185 4.86 -4.69 -5.76
CA ILE A 185 5.63 -5.93 -5.56
C ILE A 185 5.05 -6.84 -4.46
N SER A 186 4.21 -6.30 -3.58
CA SER A 186 3.48 -7.10 -2.60
C SER A 186 2.42 -8.00 -3.27
N SER A 187 1.95 -7.65 -4.47
CA SER A 187 0.71 -8.13 -5.12
C SER A 187 -0.56 -7.38 -4.72
N GLU A 188 -0.47 -6.20 -4.10
CA GLU A 188 -1.66 -5.43 -3.71
C GLU A 188 -2.58 -5.04 -4.87
N GLU A 189 -2.04 -4.82 -6.07
CA GLU A 189 -2.81 -4.41 -7.23
C GLU A 189 -3.75 -5.54 -7.69
N GLU A 190 -3.29 -6.78 -7.71
CA GLU A 190 -4.08 -7.94 -8.16
C GLU A 190 -4.13 -9.01 -7.05
N THR A 191 -4.76 -8.63 -5.94
CA THR A 191 -4.79 -9.39 -4.69
C THR A 191 -5.47 -10.76 -4.83
N TYR A 192 -6.41 -10.91 -5.76
CA TYR A 192 -7.23 -12.12 -5.92
C TYR A 192 -7.00 -12.85 -7.25
N SER A 193 -6.57 -12.15 -8.30
CA SER A 193 -6.45 -12.71 -9.65
C SER A 193 -5.08 -13.34 -9.94
N ASP A 194 -4.06 -13.03 -9.13
CA ASP A 194 -2.66 -13.46 -9.32
C ASP A 194 -2.04 -12.93 -10.63
N LEU A 195 -2.52 -11.77 -11.11
CA LEU A 195 -2.10 -11.12 -12.35
C LEU A 195 -1.02 -10.05 -12.17
N SER A 196 -0.31 -9.98 -11.04
CA SER A 196 0.71 -8.94 -10.79
C SER A 196 1.80 -8.84 -11.88
N VAL A 197 2.14 -9.95 -12.56
CA VAL A 197 3.06 -9.93 -13.71
C VAL A 197 2.50 -9.12 -14.89
N LEU A 198 1.18 -9.19 -15.13
CA LEU A 198 0.49 -8.36 -16.13
C LEU A 198 0.68 -6.89 -15.78
N ILE A 199 0.42 -6.53 -14.51
CA ILE A 199 0.53 -5.16 -13.99
C ILE A 199 1.93 -4.60 -14.25
N PHE A 200 2.98 -5.29 -13.77
CA PHE A 200 4.35 -4.82 -13.94
C PHE A 200 4.75 -4.69 -15.42
N TYR A 201 4.32 -5.65 -16.24
CA TYR A 201 4.64 -5.67 -17.67
C TYR A 201 3.98 -4.48 -18.40
N HIS A 202 2.71 -4.21 -18.14
CA HIS A 202 1.97 -3.15 -18.83
C HIS A 202 2.23 -1.76 -18.25
N ASN A 203 2.45 -1.61 -16.94
CA ASN A 203 2.98 -0.36 -16.39
C ASN A 203 4.30 0.04 -17.06
N PHE A 204 5.22 -0.93 -17.22
CA PHE A 204 6.49 -0.67 -17.90
C PHE A 204 6.33 -0.32 -19.39
N LYS A 205 5.38 -0.94 -20.11
CA LYS A 205 5.04 -0.53 -21.48
C LYS A 205 4.48 0.90 -21.54
N GLY A 206 3.65 1.27 -20.57
CA GLY A 206 3.18 2.65 -20.40
C GLY A 206 4.35 3.61 -20.24
N ILE A 207 5.27 3.33 -19.31
CA ILE A 207 6.48 4.11 -19.05
C ILE A 207 7.33 4.25 -20.33
N GLU A 208 7.60 3.14 -21.03
CA GLU A 208 8.39 3.15 -22.26
C GLU A 208 7.72 3.99 -23.36
N SER A 209 6.40 3.87 -23.51
CA SER A 209 5.64 4.63 -24.50
C SER A 209 5.75 6.14 -24.31
N GLN A 210 5.80 6.59 -23.05
CA GLN A 210 5.88 8.01 -22.70
C GLN A 210 7.31 8.54 -22.77
N TYR A 211 8.32 7.75 -22.43
CA TYR A 211 9.72 8.16 -22.55
C TYR A 211 10.20 8.18 -24.00
N LYS A 212 9.75 7.25 -24.84
CA LYS A 212 10.26 7.04 -26.22
C LYS A 212 10.32 8.32 -27.08
N PRO A 213 9.32 9.23 -27.08
CA PRO A 213 9.41 10.50 -27.79
C PRO A 213 10.48 11.46 -27.27
N PHE A 214 10.86 11.37 -25.99
CA PHE A 214 11.90 12.20 -25.37
C PHE A 214 13.31 11.63 -25.57
N ALA A 215 13.46 10.33 -25.88
CA ALA A 215 14.76 9.69 -26.02
C ALA A 215 15.74 10.41 -26.97
N PRO A 216 15.34 10.93 -28.15
CA PRO A 216 16.23 11.72 -28.99
C PRO A 216 16.67 13.05 -28.35
N LEU A 217 15.80 13.69 -27.57
CA LEU A 217 16.11 14.92 -26.84
C LEU A 217 17.11 14.66 -25.72
N VAL A 218 16.90 13.58 -24.96
CA VAL A 218 17.84 13.15 -23.90
C VAL A 218 19.18 12.78 -24.51
N GLN A 219 19.20 12.08 -25.66
CA GLN A 219 20.44 11.73 -26.37
C GLN A 219 21.22 12.96 -26.83
N ALA A 220 20.52 14.02 -27.27
CA ALA A 220 21.13 15.28 -27.67
C ALA A 220 21.64 16.09 -26.47
N ALA A 221 20.89 16.11 -25.38
CA ALA A 221 21.24 16.82 -24.15
C ALA A 221 22.37 16.13 -23.37
N ASN A 222 22.29 14.82 -23.19
CA ASN A 222 23.26 14.00 -22.46
C ASN A 222 23.24 12.53 -22.91
N ALA A 223 24.18 12.16 -23.78
CA ALA A 223 24.34 10.80 -24.31
C ALA A 223 24.58 9.73 -23.23
N SER A 224 25.22 10.06 -22.12
CA SER A 224 25.46 9.10 -21.04
C SER A 224 24.18 8.76 -20.30
N VAL A 225 23.31 9.76 -20.08
CA VAL A 225 22.00 9.57 -19.46
C VAL A 225 21.09 8.77 -20.39
N ALA A 226 21.08 9.06 -21.69
CA ALA A 226 20.32 8.28 -22.67
C ALA A 226 20.74 6.79 -22.68
N GLN A 227 22.03 6.51 -22.55
CA GLN A 227 22.53 5.14 -22.42
C GLN A 227 22.08 4.50 -21.10
N ALA A 228 22.14 5.23 -19.97
CA ALA A 228 21.67 4.74 -18.68
C ALA A 228 20.18 4.36 -18.70
N VAL A 229 19.32 5.17 -19.33
CA VAL A 229 17.90 4.82 -19.52
C VAL A 229 17.74 3.57 -20.38
N THR A 230 18.49 3.47 -21.47
CA THR A 230 18.48 2.28 -22.35
C THR A 230 18.86 1.01 -21.58
N ASP A 231 19.90 1.08 -20.76
CA ASP A 231 20.37 -0.04 -19.95
C ASP A 231 19.35 -0.41 -18.85
N ALA A 232 18.75 0.58 -18.18
CA ALA A 232 17.71 0.36 -17.17
C ALA A 232 16.46 -0.30 -17.77
N PHE A 233 16.00 0.17 -18.93
CA PHE A 233 14.85 -0.41 -19.63
C PHE A 233 15.15 -1.85 -20.09
N ALA A 234 16.37 -2.12 -20.56
CA ALA A 234 16.80 -3.46 -20.90
C ALA A 234 16.83 -4.40 -19.67
N ALA A 235 17.29 -3.89 -18.52
CA ALA A 235 17.31 -4.64 -17.27
C ALA A 235 15.90 -4.99 -16.77
N PHE A 236 14.95 -4.04 -16.85
CA PHE A 236 13.55 -4.31 -16.50
C PHE A 236 12.91 -5.33 -17.44
N ASN A 237 13.08 -5.18 -18.76
CA ASN A 237 12.61 -6.17 -19.72
C ASN A 237 13.18 -7.56 -19.43
N ALA A 238 14.48 -7.66 -19.13
CA ALA A 238 15.10 -8.94 -18.79
C ALA A 238 14.57 -9.55 -17.48
N SER A 239 14.13 -8.73 -16.53
CA SER A 239 13.58 -9.21 -15.25
C SER A 239 12.15 -9.72 -15.37
N ILE A 240 11.33 -9.17 -16.29
CA ILE A 240 9.90 -9.50 -16.39
C ILE A 240 9.53 -10.44 -17.55
N THR A 241 10.19 -10.30 -18.72
CA THR A 241 9.83 -11.06 -19.93
C THR A 241 9.87 -12.59 -19.79
N PRO A 242 10.72 -13.22 -18.95
CA PRO A 242 10.66 -14.67 -18.75
C PRO A 242 9.33 -15.17 -18.18
N TYR A 243 8.50 -14.28 -17.64
CA TYR A 243 7.22 -14.57 -17.02
C TYR A 243 6.02 -14.23 -17.89
N VAL A 244 6.26 -13.79 -19.14
CA VAL A 244 5.23 -13.44 -20.12
C VAL A 244 5.36 -14.36 -21.33
N THR A 245 4.26 -14.98 -21.74
CA THR A 245 4.18 -15.76 -22.98
C THR A 245 3.20 -15.10 -23.93
N VAL A 246 3.70 -14.69 -25.10
CA VAL A 246 2.91 -14.11 -26.19
C VAL A 246 2.72 -15.18 -27.27
N ALA A 247 1.48 -15.56 -27.52
CA ALA A 247 1.13 -16.52 -28.57
C ALA A 247 1.16 -15.88 -29.96
N ALA A 248 1.12 -16.70 -31.00
CA ALA A 248 1.19 -16.24 -32.40
C ALA A 248 -0.01 -15.37 -32.82
N ASP A 249 -1.14 -15.50 -32.15
CA ASP A 249 -2.33 -14.66 -32.35
C ASP A 249 -2.30 -13.35 -31.55
N GLY A 250 -1.19 -13.09 -30.84
CA GLY A 250 -1.00 -11.91 -30.00
C GLY A 250 -1.60 -12.04 -28.60
N SER A 251 -2.21 -13.18 -28.24
CA SER A 251 -2.69 -13.37 -26.88
C SER A 251 -1.55 -13.53 -25.89
N GLU A 252 -1.66 -12.87 -24.74
CA GLU A 252 -0.66 -12.89 -23.69
C GLU A 252 -1.12 -13.76 -22.51
N SER A 253 -0.17 -14.44 -21.88
CA SER A 253 -0.39 -15.20 -20.65
C SER A 253 0.80 -14.98 -19.72
N TYR A 254 0.52 -15.02 -18.42
CA TYR A 254 1.46 -14.59 -17.40
C TYR A 254 1.72 -15.72 -16.40
N ALA A 255 2.95 -15.82 -15.91
CA ALA A 255 3.28 -16.74 -14.84
C ALA A 255 2.56 -16.33 -13.53
N SER A 256 2.15 -17.33 -12.76
CA SER A 256 1.53 -17.14 -11.44
C SER A 256 2.51 -16.45 -10.47
N TYR A 257 2.15 -15.25 -10.01
CA TYR A 257 3.00 -14.42 -9.16
C TYR A 257 3.18 -14.99 -7.76
N ALA A 258 2.19 -15.70 -7.26
CA ALA A 258 2.25 -16.45 -6.01
C ALA A 258 3.44 -17.41 -5.93
N ASN A 259 3.92 -17.94 -7.06
CA ASN A 259 5.04 -18.87 -7.11
C ASN A 259 6.42 -18.20 -7.15
N PHE A 260 6.48 -16.85 -7.15
CA PHE A 260 7.74 -16.14 -7.27
C PHE A 260 8.56 -16.26 -5.98
N THR A 261 9.86 -16.53 -6.14
CA THR A 261 10.81 -16.46 -5.03
C THR A 261 11.15 -15.00 -4.69
N ASN A 262 11.68 -14.77 -3.49
CA ASN A 262 12.16 -13.44 -3.10
C ASN A 262 13.20 -12.90 -4.08
N GLU A 263 14.06 -13.74 -4.64
CA GLU A 263 15.07 -13.33 -5.61
C GLU A 263 14.45 -12.83 -6.91
N GLN A 264 13.38 -13.48 -7.38
CA GLN A 264 12.64 -13.07 -8.58
C GLN A 264 11.92 -11.74 -8.34
N ARG A 265 11.24 -11.60 -7.20
CA ARG A 265 10.60 -10.33 -6.80
C ARG A 265 11.62 -9.21 -6.68
N ALA A 266 12.75 -9.47 -6.03
CA ALA A 266 13.82 -8.51 -5.84
C ALA A 266 14.51 -8.09 -7.17
N ALA A 267 14.52 -8.97 -8.18
CA ALA A 267 15.04 -8.61 -9.50
C ALA A 267 14.14 -7.60 -10.22
N ILE A 268 12.82 -7.75 -10.10
CA ILE A 268 11.84 -6.80 -10.66
C ILE A 268 11.91 -5.48 -9.90
N ASP A 269 11.87 -5.53 -8.57
CA ASP A 269 12.00 -4.36 -7.68
C ASP A 269 13.25 -3.52 -8.02
N ARG A 270 14.44 -4.14 -8.04
CA ARG A 270 15.68 -3.43 -8.35
C ARG A 270 15.67 -2.82 -9.75
N ALA A 271 15.13 -3.51 -10.73
CA ALA A 271 15.05 -2.99 -12.09
C ALA A 271 14.07 -1.80 -12.19
N ALA A 272 12.97 -1.83 -11.43
CA ALA A 272 12.01 -0.73 -11.36
C ALA A 272 12.65 0.55 -10.80
N TYR A 273 13.40 0.44 -9.70
CA TYR A 273 14.15 1.58 -9.15
C TYR A 273 15.26 2.07 -10.07
N GLN A 274 15.92 1.19 -10.84
CA GLN A 274 16.88 1.61 -11.86
C GLN A 274 16.21 2.44 -12.96
N VAL A 275 15.00 2.05 -13.37
CA VAL A 275 14.19 2.82 -14.33
C VAL A 275 13.82 4.18 -13.73
N ALA A 276 13.29 4.23 -12.51
CA ALA A 276 12.91 5.48 -11.85
C ALA A 276 14.10 6.46 -11.71
N ALA A 277 15.26 5.96 -11.31
CA ALA A 277 16.48 6.75 -11.20
C ALA A 277 16.96 7.28 -12.55
N ALA A 278 17.03 6.42 -13.58
CA ALA A 278 17.45 6.83 -14.92
C ALA A 278 16.49 7.84 -15.57
N LEU A 279 15.18 7.72 -15.30
CA LEU A 279 14.17 8.68 -15.75
C LEU A 279 14.27 10.02 -15.01
N THR A 280 14.63 10.01 -13.72
CA THR A 280 14.94 11.23 -12.97
C THR A 280 16.14 11.96 -13.61
N ASP A 281 17.24 11.24 -13.88
CA ASP A 281 18.41 11.82 -14.56
C ASP A 281 18.06 12.37 -15.95
N ALA A 282 17.13 11.73 -16.66
CA ALA A 282 16.64 12.18 -17.96
C ALA A 282 15.79 13.46 -17.86
N ALA A 283 14.93 13.58 -16.84
CA ALA A 283 14.19 14.81 -16.57
C ALA A 283 15.15 15.99 -16.31
N ASP A 284 16.16 15.75 -15.45
CA ASP A 284 17.19 16.73 -15.11
C ASP A 284 18.00 17.15 -16.34
N ALA A 285 18.39 16.19 -17.19
CA ALA A 285 19.11 16.47 -18.43
C ALA A 285 18.31 17.34 -19.41
N LEU A 286 16.98 17.23 -19.39
CA LEU A 286 16.09 18.05 -20.21
C LEU A 286 15.73 19.39 -19.58
N GLY A 287 16.06 19.61 -18.31
CA GLY A 287 15.67 20.80 -17.54
C GLY A 287 14.19 20.80 -17.16
N ILE A 288 13.59 19.62 -16.98
CA ILE A 288 12.20 19.48 -16.52
C ILE A 288 12.20 19.59 -14.99
N GLU A 289 11.60 20.65 -14.46
CA GLU A 289 11.45 20.80 -13.02
C GLU A 289 10.40 19.82 -12.50
N LYS A 290 10.74 19.10 -11.42
CA LYS A 290 9.77 18.33 -10.66
C LYS A 290 8.71 19.26 -10.08
N LYS A 291 7.46 18.79 -10.07
CA LYS A 291 6.38 19.46 -9.35
C LYS A 291 6.77 19.56 -7.86
N PRO A 292 6.59 20.72 -7.21
CA PRO A 292 6.69 20.79 -5.75
C PRO A 292 5.56 19.98 -5.14
N ASP A 293 5.87 19.17 -4.12
CA ASP A 293 4.90 18.34 -3.41
C ASP A 293 3.65 19.15 -3.07
N ALA A 294 2.49 18.62 -3.45
CA ALA A 294 1.23 19.25 -3.10
C ALA A 294 1.08 19.13 -1.58
N ALA A 295 1.16 20.27 -0.87
CA ALA A 295 0.83 20.31 0.54
C ALA A 295 -0.62 19.88 0.73
N GLU A 296 -0.84 18.68 1.26
CA GLU A 296 -2.15 18.24 1.69
C GLU A 296 -2.69 19.21 2.74
N ARG A 297 -3.86 19.77 2.45
CA ARG A 297 -4.63 20.54 3.42
C ARG A 297 -5.78 19.68 3.90
N VAL A 298 -5.54 18.93 4.96
CA VAL A 298 -6.63 18.36 5.74
C VAL A 298 -7.09 19.46 6.71
N GLY A 299 -8.25 20.05 6.41
CA GLY A 299 -8.98 20.81 7.40
C GLY A 299 -9.52 19.82 8.43
N GLU A 300 -8.78 19.55 9.50
CA GLU A 300 -9.22 18.62 10.53
C GLU A 300 -10.47 19.17 11.22
N CYS A 301 -11.55 18.43 11.10
CA CYS A 301 -12.70 18.64 11.94
C CYS A 301 -12.50 17.84 13.23
N GLN A 302 -12.61 18.53 14.36
CA GLN A 302 -12.36 17.95 15.68
C GLN A 302 -13.72 17.60 16.32
N PRO A 303 -14.15 16.32 16.33
CA PRO A 303 -15.39 15.94 16.98
C PRO A 303 -15.30 16.22 18.50
N PRO A 304 -16.43 16.45 19.18
CA PRO A 304 -16.41 16.64 20.62
C PRO A 304 -15.85 15.40 21.33
N LEU A 305 -14.74 15.59 22.05
CA LEU A 305 -14.07 14.53 22.80
C LEU A 305 -14.97 13.99 23.91
N LYS A 306 -15.19 12.68 23.91
CA LYS A 306 -16.02 12.01 24.92
C LYS A 306 -15.22 11.40 26.06
N PHE A 307 -14.11 10.75 25.74
CA PHE A 307 -13.16 10.24 26.71
C PHE A 307 -11.77 10.78 26.39
N ASN A 308 -11.02 11.14 27.43
CA ASN A 308 -9.64 11.59 27.34
C ASN A 308 -8.71 10.62 28.08
N GLY A 309 -7.41 10.91 28.02
CA GLY A 309 -6.35 10.12 28.63
C GLY A 309 -6.58 9.76 30.09
N SER A 310 -7.25 10.60 30.88
CA SER A 310 -7.48 10.33 32.31
C SER A 310 -8.66 9.39 32.59
N ASP A 311 -9.51 9.11 31.60
CA ASP A 311 -10.68 8.26 31.78
C ASP A 311 -10.30 6.78 31.97
N PRO A 312 -10.95 6.04 32.90
CA PRO A 312 -10.61 4.66 33.20
C PRO A 312 -10.60 3.71 31.99
N VAL A 313 -11.49 3.94 31.02
CA VAL A 313 -11.56 3.12 29.80
C VAL A 313 -10.35 3.30 28.90
N ILE A 314 -9.81 4.51 28.80
CA ILE A 314 -8.56 4.79 28.06
C ILE A 314 -7.38 4.24 28.86
N GLN A 315 -7.33 4.50 30.17
CA GLN A 315 -6.26 4.03 31.04
C GLN A 315 -6.12 2.50 31.07
N GLN A 316 -7.23 1.75 30.98
CA GLN A 316 -7.18 0.29 30.96
C GLN A 316 -6.49 -0.24 29.70
N GLY A 317 -6.84 0.30 28.53
CA GLY A 317 -6.19 -0.04 27.26
C GLY A 317 -4.73 0.39 27.22
N LEU A 318 -4.42 1.59 27.73
CA LEU A 318 -3.05 2.11 27.79
C LEU A 318 -2.16 1.30 28.74
N ALA A 319 -2.69 0.87 29.89
CA ALA A 319 -1.94 0.03 30.84
C ALA A 319 -1.50 -1.31 30.23
N TYR A 320 -2.30 -1.86 29.29
CA TYR A 320 -1.91 -3.06 28.55
C TYR A 320 -0.68 -2.80 27.68
N PHE A 321 -0.70 -1.74 26.87
CA PHE A 321 0.43 -1.39 26.00
C PHE A 321 1.68 -0.93 26.76
N GLN A 322 1.51 -0.21 27.88
CA GLN A 322 2.60 0.09 28.82
C GLN A 322 3.25 -1.19 29.37
N ALA A 323 2.47 -2.25 29.61
CA ALA A 323 3.02 -3.53 30.04
C ALA A 323 3.75 -4.25 28.90
N LEU A 324 3.26 -4.16 27.66
CA LEU A 324 3.95 -4.68 26.47
C LEU A 324 5.29 -3.98 26.23
N MET A 325 5.36 -2.66 26.38
CA MET A 325 6.59 -1.89 26.12
C MET A 325 7.79 -2.32 26.98
N ARG A 326 7.54 -2.79 28.20
CA ARG A 326 8.57 -3.38 29.08
C ARG A 326 9.30 -4.57 28.45
N TYR A 327 8.67 -5.22 27.49
CA TYR A 327 9.21 -6.35 26.74
C TYR A 327 9.59 -5.97 25.30
N GLN A 328 8.88 -5.02 24.67
CA GLN A 328 9.20 -4.57 23.32
C GLN A 328 10.59 -3.94 23.23
N VAL A 329 10.93 -3.04 24.15
CA VAL A 329 12.25 -2.38 24.22
C VAL A 329 13.40 -3.41 24.24
N PRO A 330 13.44 -4.38 25.17
CA PRO A 330 14.51 -5.39 25.17
C PRO A 330 14.46 -6.37 23.98
N LEU A 331 13.31 -6.64 23.37
CA LEU A 331 13.22 -7.48 22.17
C LEU A 331 13.84 -6.79 20.95
N VAL A 332 13.59 -5.48 20.76
CA VAL A 332 14.22 -4.69 19.71
C VAL A 332 15.73 -4.55 19.95
N ALA A 333 16.16 -4.36 21.21
CA ALA A 333 17.58 -4.38 21.54
C ALA A 333 18.24 -5.75 21.25
N ALA A 334 17.51 -6.86 21.44
CA ALA A 334 17.99 -8.19 21.08
C ALA A 334 18.07 -8.40 19.56
N LEU A 335 17.17 -7.80 18.78
CA LEU A 335 17.26 -7.74 17.32
C LEU A 335 18.54 -7.01 16.88
N ASP A 336 18.79 -5.80 17.38
CA ASP A 336 20.02 -5.08 17.09
C ASP A 336 21.25 -5.92 17.44
N ALA A 337 21.33 -6.45 18.67
CA ALA A 337 22.46 -7.30 19.08
C ALA A 337 22.66 -8.54 18.17
N ALA A 338 21.57 -9.17 17.72
CA ALA A 338 21.64 -10.29 16.80
C ALA A 338 22.16 -9.88 15.42
N ILE A 339 21.77 -8.71 14.92
CA ILE A 339 22.28 -8.13 13.66
C ILE A 339 23.78 -7.80 13.80
N GLN A 340 24.16 -7.09 14.86
CA GLN A 340 25.56 -6.71 15.14
C GLN A 340 26.48 -7.92 15.31
N SER A 341 25.93 -9.09 15.70
CA SER A 341 26.70 -10.32 15.81
C SER A 341 27.19 -10.90 14.47
N GLY A 342 26.65 -10.42 13.34
CA GLY A 342 26.95 -10.94 12.01
C GLY A 342 26.23 -12.25 11.67
N ASN A 343 25.27 -12.70 12.50
CA ASN A 343 24.55 -13.96 12.30
C ASN A 343 23.15 -13.72 11.71
N ILE A 344 23.01 -13.90 10.39
CA ILE A 344 21.74 -13.66 9.67
C ILE A 344 20.58 -14.54 10.17
N THR A 345 20.88 -15.78 10.57
CA THR A 345 19.84 -16.70 11.09
C THR A 345 19.34 -16.21 12.44
N ALA A 346 20.24 -15.78 13.33
CA ALA A 346 19.86 -15.21 14.63
C ALA A 346 19.10 -13.89 14.45
N ALA A 347 19.54 -13.03 13.52
CA ALA A 347 18.88 -11.77 13.22
C ALA A 347 17.43 -11.97 12.73
N ARG A 348 17.19 -12.91 11.79
CA ARG A 348 15.83 -13.23 11.31
C ARG A 348 14.92 -13.79 12.41
N ILE A 349 15.47 -14.60 13.32
CA ILE A 349 14.73 -15.09 14.49
C ILE A 349 14.38 -13.93 15.42
N ALA A 350 15.36 -13.07 15.73
CA ALA A 350 15.15 -11.92 16.60
C ALA A 350 14.14 -10.93 15.99
N TYR A 351 14.16 -10.74 14.67
CA TYR A 351 13.20 -9.91 13.94
C TYR A 351 11.77 -10.40 14.16
N ARG A 352 11.54 -11.71 13.95
CA ARG A 352 10.24 -12.33 14.25
C ARG A 352 9.83 -12.15 15.70
N HIS A 353 10.76 -12.20 16.64
CA HIS A 353 10.45 -12.03 18.06
C HIS A 353 10.13 -10.58 18.44
N SER A 354 10.65 -9.59 17.72
CA SER A 354 10.42 -8.17 18.00
C SER A 354 9.16 -7.58 17.39
N ARG A 355 8.52 -8.24 16.42
CA ARG A 355 7.29 -7.75 15.77
C ARG A 355 6.04 -7.80 16.66
N PRO A 356 5.67 -8.94 17.29
CA PRO A 356 4.31 -9.17 17.80
C PRO A 356 3.76 -8.13 18.77
N LEU A 357 4.61 -7.49 19.58
CA LEU A 357 4.12 -6.53 20.58
C LEU A 357 3.91 -5.15 19.97
N TYR A 358 4.76 -4.71 19.03
CA TYR A 358 4.53 -3.47 18.31
C TYR A 358 3.24 -3.53 17.47
N GLU A 359 3.01 -4.63 16.76
CA GLU A 359 1.77 -4.83 15.97
C GLU A 359 0.48 -4.74 16.82
N GLN A 360 0.56 -4.99 18.13
CA GLN A 360 -0.57 -4.74 19.03
C GLN A 360 -0.70 -3.25 19.38
N ILE A 361 0.42 -2.57 19.55
CA ILE A 361 0.53 -1.17 19.94
C ILE A 361 0.17 -0.22 18.79
N GLU A 362 0.41 -0.62 17.54
CA GLU A 362 0.11 0.10 16.28
C GLU A 362 -1.31 0.68 16.26
N VAL A 363 -2.24 0.07 17.00
CA VAL A 363 -3.63 0.55 17.17
C VAL A 363 -3.70 2.01 17.63
N LEU A 364 -2.67 2.51 18.31
CA LEU A 364 -2.60 3.90 18.77
C LEU A 364 -1.57 4.75 17.99
N ALA A 365 -1.06 4.28 16.86
CA ALA A 365 -0.09 4.98 16.01
C ALA A 365 -0.44 6.45 15.74
N GLY A 366 -1.74 6.76 15.56
CA GLY A 366 -2.22 8.13 15.37
C GLY A 366 -1.92 9.10 16.53
N ALA A 367 -1.60 8.62 17.74
CA ALA A 367 -1.13 9.47 18.85
C ALA A 367 0.35 9.87 18.74
N PHE A 368 1.14 9.15 17.93
CA PHE A 368 2.59 9.28 17.82
C PHE A 368 3.05 9.06 16.36
N PRO A 369 2.55 9.88 15.41
CA PRO A 369 2.75 9.64 13.98
C PRO A 369 4.23 9.68 13.55
N GLN A 370 5.08 10.41 14.26
CA GLN A 370 6.52 10.42 13.98
C GLN A 370 7.17 9.09 14.37
N GLU A 371 6.89 8.61 15.59
CA GLU A 371 7.42 7.34 16.07
C GLU A 371 6.89 6.16 15.25
N ASP A 372 5.62 6.20 14.83
CA ASP A 372 5.05 5.20 13.92
C ASP A 372 5.78 5.20 12.57
N ALA A 373 5.99 6.37 11.97
CA ALA A 373 6.73 6.48 10.72
C ALA A 373 8.19 5.97 10.82
N ASP A 374 8.85 6.20 11.96
CA ASP A 374 10.23 5.73 12.19
C ASP A 374 10.31 4.22 12.50
N ILE A 375 9.21 3.61 12.97
CA ILE A 375 9.18 2.19 13.37
C ILE A 375 8.63 1.29 12.27
N ASP A 376 7.56 1.69 11.59
CA ASP A 376 6.75 0.77 10.75
C ASP A 376 6.24 1.43 9.45
N ALA A 377 6.87 2.52 9.00
CA ALA A 377 6.55 3.06 7.68
C ALA A 377 6.90 2.08 6.57
N ARG A 378 6.07 2.07 5.53
CA ARG A 378 6.25 1.27 4.32
C ARG A 378 6.95 2.09 3.25
N PRO A 379 7.69 1.49 2.31
CA PRO A 379 8.52 2.24 1.37
C PRO A 379 7.71 3.20 0.49
N TYR A 380 6.46 2.89 0.13
CA TYR A 380 5.62 3.81 -0.65
C TYR A 380 5.18 5.08 0.09
N ALA A 381 5.41 5.17 1.41
CA ALA A 381 5.20 6.42 2.16
C ALA A 381 6.25 7.48 1.82
N PHE A 382 7.31 7.10 1.10
CA PHE A 382 8.43 7.96 0.75
C PHE A 382 8.54 8.11 -0.78
N PRO A 383 8.78 9.32 -1.31
CA PRO A 383 8.94 9.53 -2.75
C PRO A 383 10.06 8.69 -3.39
N GLY A 384 11.16 8.43 -2.66
CA GLY A 384 12.25 7.57 -3.13
C GLY A 384 11.99 6.07 -2.96
N GLY A 385 10.82 5.67 -2.45
CA GLY A 385 10.51 4.28 -2.17
C GLY A 385 11.51 3.64 -1.20
N ASP A 386 12.00 2.46 -1.55
CA ASP A 386 12.98 1.71 -0.75
C ASP A 386 14.38 2.34 -0.74
N LYS A 387 14.65 3.28 -1.66
CA LYS A 387 15.90 4.03 -1.79
C LYS A 387 15.87 5.37 -1.07
N ASP A 388 14.72 5.77 -0.54
CA ASP A 388 14.61 7.00 0.22
C ASP A 388 15.51 6.96 1.46
N GLU A 389 16.13 8.10 1.78
CA GLU A 389 17.03 8.22 2.94
C GLU A 389 16.26 8.22 4.26
N ASP A 390 15.00 8.64 4.23
CA ASP A 390 14.12 8.65 5.40
C ASP A 390 13.44 7.28 5.64
N PHE A 391 13.49 6.35 4.69
CA PHE A 391 12.90 5.02 4.86
C PHE A 391 13.72 4.14 5.82
N LYS A 392 13.16 3.93 7.02
CA LYS A 392 13.78 3.20 8.15
C LYS A 392 12.76 2.25 8.83
N GLY A 393 13.11 1.72 10.00
CA GLY A 393 12.19 0.88 10.79
C GLY A 393 12.20 -0.62 10.44
N PHE A 394 11.17 -1.34 10.87
CA PHE A 394 11.02 -2.78 10.72
C PHE A 394 11.09 -3.22 9.27
N HIS A 395 10.33 -2.60 8.36
CA HIS A 395 10.30 -3.01 6.95
C HIS A 395 11.64 -2.77 6.24
N LYS A 396 12.41 -1.74 6.63
CA LYS A 396 13.79 -1.56 6.11
C LYS A 396 14.69 -2.71 6.57
N ILE A 397 14.61 -3.08 7.85
CA ILE A 397 15.37 -4.21 8.41
C ILE A 397 14.92 -5.53 7.78
N GLU A 398 13.62 -5.75 7.60
CA GLU A 398 13.04 -6.91 6.92
C GLU A 398 13.66 -7.09 5.55
N ARG A 399 13.63 -6.05 4.72
CA ARG A 399 14.22 -6.03 3.39
C ARG A 399 15.70 -6.40 3.45
N SER A 400 16.48 -5.74 4.31
CA SER A 400 17.91 -6.03 4.44
C SER A 400 18.18 -7.48 4.87
N LEU A 401 17.37 -8.04 5.78
CA LEU A 401 17.55 -9.39 6.29
C LEU A 401 17.04 -10.48 5.35
N PHE A 402 15.87 -10.32 4.74
CA PHE A 402 15.16 -11.38 4.01
C PHE A 402 15.29 -11.28 2.49
N ARG A 403 15.43 -10.07 1.94
CA ARG A 403 15.64 -9.84 0.50
C ARG A 403 17.13 -9.77 0.16
N ASP A 404 17.85 -8.90 0.86
CA ASP A 404 19.19 -8.48 0.44
C ASP A 404 20.32 -9.28 1.11
N ASN A 405 20.02 -10.03 2.18
CA ASN A 405 21.02 -10.70 3.04
C ASN A 405 22.13 -9.74 3.50
N ASN A 406 21.80 -8.47 3.73
CA ASN A 406 22.73 -7.38 4.00
C ASN A 406 22.69 -6.97 5.47
N LEU A 407 23.50 -7.63 6.29
CA LEU A 407 23.60 -7.31 7.72
C LEU A 407 24.23 -5.94 8.00
N THR A 408 25.07 -5.44 7.10
CA THR A 408 25.71 -4.12 7.26
C THR A 408 24.66 -3.01 7.18
N GLU A 409 23.77 -3.08 6.18
CA GLU A 409 22.64 -2.15 6.07
C GLU A 409 21.68 -2.32 7.25
N ALA A 410 21.32 -3.57 7.60
CA ALA A 410 20.42 -3.83 8.72
C ALA A 410 20.95 -3.27 10.06
N ALA A 411 22.27 -3.27 10.28
CA ALA A 411 22.89 -2.81 11.53
C ALA A 411 22.67 -1.31 11.79
N GLU A 412 22.69 -0.48 10.73
CA GLU A 412 22.41 0.95 10.83
C GLU A 412 20.96 1.20 11.28
N PHE A 413 20.00 0.57 10.60
CA PHE A 413 18.58 0.77 10.88
C PHE A 413 18.10 0.10 12.17
N ALA A 414 18.74 -0.99 12.61
CA ALA A 414 18.43 -1.61 13.89
C ALA A 414 18.76 -0.70 15.08
N THR A 415 19.86 0.05 15.00
CA THR A 415 20.20 1.06 16.02
C THR A 415 19.16 2.19 16.06
N ILE A 416 18.70 2.65 14.88
CA ILE A 416 17.65 3.67 14.78
C ILE A 416 16.32 3.16 15.36
N LEU A 417 15.96 1.90 15.06
CA LEU A 417 14.75 1.28 15.58
C LEU A 417 14.77 1.17 17.11
N VAL A 418 15.92 0.86 17.72
CA VAL A 418 16.08 0.88 19.20
C VAL A 418 15.76 2.26 19.76
N ASN A 419 16.28 3.33 19.16
CA ASN A 419 16.03 4.70 19.63
C ASN A 419 14.54 5.05 19.50
N SER A 420 13.96 4.81 18.33
CA SER A 420 12.53 5.10 18.06
C SER A 420 11.61 4.32 19.00
N THR A 421 11.96 3.08 19.33
CA THR A 421 11.22 2.26 20.31
C THR A 421 11.32 2.81 21.73
N ASN A 422 12.47 3.38 22.11
CA ASN A 422 12.61 4.05 23.42
C ASN A 422 11.83 5.37 23.48
N ASP A 423 11.79 6.13 22.37
CA ASP A 423 10.99 7.35 22.29
C ASP A 423 9.49 7.02 22.35
N LEU A 424 9.06 5.94 21.68
CA LEU A 424 7.70 5.42 21.80
C LEU A 424 7.32 5.04 23.24
N ASP A 425 8.24 4.42 24.01
CA ASP A 425 7.98 4.12 25.43
C ASP A 425 7.66 5.41 26.21
N ALA A 426 8.37 6.51 25.93
CA ALA A 426 8.06 7.80 26.54
C ALA A 426 6.68 8.33 26.11
N LYS A 427 6.32 8.23 24.82
CA LYS A 427 5.01 8.66 24.30
C LYS A 427 3.84 7.88 24.89
N ILE A 428 3.97 6.56 25.01
CA ILE A 428 2.94 5.70 25.62
C ILE A 428 2.70 6.04 27.11
N ASN A 429 3.66 6.66 27.78
CA ASN A 429 3.48 7.15 29.15
C ASN A 429 2.88 8.57 29.22
N ASP A 430 2.84 9.31 28.11
CA ASP A 430 2.15 10.60 28.03
C ASP A 430 0.65 10.40 27.75
N THR A 431 -0.11 10.22 28.82
CA THR A 431 -1.56 10.01 28.74
C THR A 431 -2.32 11.11 27.98
N SER A 432 -1.75 12.32 27.84
CA SER A 432 -2.42 13.45 27.18
C SER A 432 -2.58 13.27 25.67
N LEU A 433 -1.80 12.37 25.06
CA LEU A 433 -1.88 12.03 23.64
C LEU A 433 -3.08 11.15 23.29
N PHE A 434 -3.69 10.52 24.30
CA PHE A 434 -4.71 9.51 24.09
C PHE A 434 -6.11 10.04 24.41
N ASN A 435 -7.06 9.71 23.55
CA ASN A 435 -8.47 10.03 23.72
C ASN A 435 -9.30 9.03 22.90
N SER A 436 -10.63 9.11 23.02
CA SER A 436 -11.53 8.20 22.29
C SER A 436 -11.48 8.36 20.77
N ASP A 437 -11.15 9.54 20.27
CA ASP A 437 -11.06 9.78 18.82
C ASP A 437 -9.87 9.00 18.24
N VAL A 438 -8.67 9.20 18.79
CA VAL A 438 -7.45 8.47 18.42
C VAL A 438 -7.65 6.95 18.54
N ALA A 439 -8.22 6.49 19.66
CA ALA A 439 -8.38 5.05 19.90
C ALA A 439 -9.32 4.39 18.88
N PHE A 440 -10.48 4.99 18.60
CA PHE A 440 -11.43 4.41 17.65
C PHE A 440 -10.99 4.61 16.19
N ALA A 441 -10.36 5.74 15.86
CA ALA A 441 -9.79 5.96 14.54
C ALA A 441 -8.71 4.91 14.22
N GLY A 442 -7.77 4.67 15.15
CA GLY A 442 -6.72 3.67 14.97
C GLY A 442 -7.24 2.23 14.90
N MET A 443 -8.21 1.85 15.76
CA MET A 443 -8.88 0.55 15.65
C MET A 443 -9.56 0.35 14.30
N MET A 444 -10.26 1.38 13.78
CA MET A 444 -10.94 1.33 12.49
C MET A 444 -9.97 1.29 11.32
N ALA A 445 -8.92 2.11 11.35
CA ALA A 445 -7.88 2.14 10.33
C ALA A 445 -7.23 0.77 10.19
N LEU A 446 -6.72 0.18 11.28
CA LEU A 446 -6.10 -1.14 11.24
C LEU A 446 -7.06 -2.25 10.84
N ALA A 447 -8.31 -2.23 11.33
CA ALA A 447 -9.31 -3.18 10.87
C ALA A 447 -9.52 -3.05 9.34
N ASN A 448 -9.68 -1.85 8.80
CA ASN A 448 -9.82 -1.68 7.36
C ASN A 448 -8.57 -2.12 6.59
N GLU A 449 -7.38 -1.73 7.04
CA GLU A 449 -6.11 -2.02 6.39
C GLU A 449 -5.85 -3.51 6.28
N VAL A 450 -6.12 -4.32 7.33
CA VAL A 450 -5.90 -5.76 7.26
C VAL A 450 -6.66 -6.40 6.10
N GLY A 451 -7.95 -6.10 5.96
CA GLY A 451 -8.81 -6.70 4.95
C GLY A 451 -8.64 -6.10 3.56
N ALA A 452 -8.31 -4.81 3.48
CA ALA A 452 -8.27 -4.08 2.22
C ALA A 452 -6.86 -3.97 1.61
N LYS A 453 -5.80 -4.17 2.41
CA LYS A 453 -4.40 -3.93 2.00
C LYS A 453 -3.43 -4.99 2.51
N LYS A 454 -3.30 -5.18 3.83
CA LYS A 454 -2.28 -6.07 4.42
C LYS A 454 -2.48 -7.53 3.99
N VAL A 455 -3.71 -7.94 3.63
CA VAL A 455 -4.03 -9.26 3.04
C VAL A 455 -3.26 -9.55 1.74
N ALA A 456 -2.75 -8.54 1.05
CA ALA A 456 -1.86 -8.70 -0.10
C ALA A 456 -0.41 -9.03 0.29
N SER A 457 -0.10 -9.24 1.56
CA SER A 457 1.25 -9.48 2.09
C SER A 457 2.17 -8.26 2.07
N GLU A 458 1.63 -7.05 1.92
CA GLU A 458 2.41 -5.81 1.85
C GLU A 458 3.26 -5.55 3.10
N GLU A 459 2.72 -5.78 4.30
CA GLU A 459 3.42 -5.63 5.59
C GLU A 459 4.64 -6.53 5.80
N GLU A 460 4.64 -7.72 5.22
CA GLU A 460 5.73 -8.70 5.40
C GLU A 460 6.10 -9.31 4.05
N THR A 461 6.34 -8.41 3.09
CA THR A 461 6.57 -8.71 1.66
C THR A 461 7.72 -9.72 1.48
N TRP A 462 8.72 -9.71 2.36
CA TRP A 462 9.95 -10.50 2.20
C TRP A 462 10.06 -11.65 3.20
N SER A 463 9.48 -11.52 4.40
CA SER A 463 9.58 -12.48 5.49
C SER A 463 8.45 -13.53 5.48
N LYS A 464 7.33 -13.22 4.79
CA LYS A 464 6.09 -14.02 4.76
C LYS A 464 5.41 -14.17 6.12
N LEU A 465 5.59 -13.20 7.01
CA LEU A 465 5.02 -13.20 8.37
C LEU A 465 3.65 -12.48 8.47
N SER A 466 2.92 -12.27 7.39
CA SER A 466 1.66 -11.49 7.42
C SER A 466 0.61 -12.05 8.41
N ASP A 467 0.55 -13.36 8.63
CA ASP A 467 -0.32 -13.97 9.66
C ASP A 467 0.04 -13.52 11.09
N LEU A 468 1.31 -13.20 11.35
CA LEU A 468 1.78 -12.58 12.61
C LEU A 468 1.16 -11.19 12.77
N ILE A 469 1.21 -10.39 11.70
CA ILE A 469 0.66 -9.04 11.67
C ILE A 469 -0.84 -9.08 11.95
N PHE A 470 -1.60 -9.89 11.22
CA PHE A 470 -3.06 -9.96 11.38
C PHE A 470 -3.46 -10.40 12.80
N TYR A 471 -2.82 -11.45 13.32
CA TYR A 471 -3.10 -11.94 14.67
C TYR A 471 -2.88 -10.85 15.72
N ASN A 472 -1.75 -10.14 15.64
CA ASN A 472 -1.36 -9.17 16.64
C ASN A 472 -2.10 -7.83 16.48
N ASN A 473 -2.37 -7.35 15.26
CA ASN A 473 -3.24 -6.20 15.02
C ASN A 473 -4.64 -6.44 15.61
N TRP A 474 -5.29 -7.57 15.32
CA TRP A 474 -6.61 -7.88 15.89
C TRP A 474 -6.56 -7.99 17.42
N LYS A 475 -5.46 -8.52 17.98
CA LYS A 475 -5.31 -8.62 19.45
C LYS A 475 -5.16 -7.25 20.09
N GLY A 476 -4.40 -6.36 19.46
CA GLY A 476 -4.31 -4.94 19.82
C GLY A 476 -5.69 -4.30 19.82
N ILE A 477 -6.45 -4.43 18.72
CA ILE A 477 -7.81 -3.89 18.61
C ILE A 477 -8.69 -4.42 19.74
N TYR A 478 -8.67 -5.73 19.99
CA TYR A 478 -9.48 -6.33 21.05
C TYR A 478 -9.14 -5.75 22.44
N SER A 479 -7.85 -5.51 22.72
CA SER A 479 -7.39 -4.92 23.98
C SER A 479 -7.93 -3.50 24.20
N GLN A 480 -8.06 -2.71 23.13
CA GLN A 480 -8.54 -1.33 23.20
C GLN A 480 -10.06 -1.25 23.16
N LEU A 481 -10.73 -2.18 22.47
CA LEU A 481 -12.18 -2.18 22.31
C LEU A 481 -12.92 -2.70 23.55
N LEU A 482 -12.38 -3.74 24.20
CA LEU A 482 -13.04 -4.43 25.31
C LEU A 482 -13.39 -3.52 26.51
N PRO A 483 -12.52 -2.59 26.97
CA PRO A 483 -12.87 -1.63 28.02
C PRO A 483 -14.14 -0.81 27.72
N PHE A 484 -14.31 -0.38 26.47
CA PHE A 484 -15.49 0.39 26.05
C PHE A 484 -16.75 -0.46 25.99
N ALA A 485 -16.66 -1.70 25.51
CA ALA A 485 -17.83 -2.59 25.46
C ALA A 485 -18.34 -2.98 26.86
N GLN A 486 -17.45 -2.99 27.86
CA GLN A 486 -17.79 -3.23 29.26
C GLN A 486 -18.38 -2.00 29.97
N LEU A 487 -18.24 -0.80 29.36
CA LEU A 487 -18.87 0.42 29.84
C LEU A 487 -20.40 0.22 29.92
N TYR A 488 -21.03 0.77 30.97
CA TYR A 488 -22.48 0.68 31.25
C TYR A 488 -23.07 -0.72 31.51
N LYS A 489 -22.26 -1.77 31.71
CA LYS A 489 -22.75 -3.15 31.92
C LYS A 489 -23.67 -3.65 30.80
N ASN A 490 -23.44 -3.23 29.55
CA ASN A 490 -24.11 -3.83 28.40
C ASN A 490 -23.52 -5.23 28.13
N THR A 491 -23.86 -6.18 29.00
CA THR A 491 -23.27 -7.53 29.00
C THR A 491 -23.51 -8.28 27.70
N SER A 492 -24.53 -7.91 26.92
CA SER A 492 -24.81 -8.54 25.63
C SER A 492 -23.81 -8.15 24.55
N LEU A 493 -23.45 -6.86 24.46
CA LEU A 493 -22.48 -6.38 23.46
C LEU A 493 -21.05 -6.81 23.82
N ALA A 494 -20.67 -6.70 25.10
CA ALA A 494 -19.38 -7.23 25.55
C ALA A 494 -19.26 -8.75 25.31
N ALA A 495 -20.34 -9.52 25.51
CA ALA A 495 -20.35 -10.95 25.25
C ALA A 495 -20.31 -11.31 23.75
N SER A 496 -20.76 -10.42 22.86
CA SER A 496 -20.73 -10.69 21.41
C SER A 496 -19.37 -10.42 20.77
N LEU A 497 -18.51 -9.59 21.38
CA LEU A 497 -17.16 -9.31 20.84
C LEU A 497 -16.32 -10.59 20.76
N THR A 498 -16.30 -11.39 21.82
CA THR A 498 -15.44 -12.56 21.91
C THR A 498 -15.64 -13.54 20.72
N PRO A 499 -16.88 -14.00 20.40
CA PRO A 499 -17.13 -14.82 19.22
C PRO A 499 -16.68 -14.22 17.89
N ILE A 500 -16.79 -12.90 17.70
CA ILE A 500 -16.42 -12.21 16.45
C ILE A 500 -14.91 -12.32 16.23
N PHE A 501 -14.13 -11.96 17.24
CA PHE A 501 -12.68 -12.07 17.18
C PHE A 501 -12.22 -13.53 17.07
N GLU A 502 -12.84 -14.46 17.80
CA GLU A 502 -12.57 -15.90 17.64
C GLU A 502 -12.78 -16.41 16.23
N ALA A 503 -13.82 -15.93 15.54
CA ALA A 503 -14.09 -16.32 14.16
C ALA A 503 -12.96 -15.85 13.23
N ALA A 504 -12.49 -14.60 13.39
CA ALA A 504 -11.36 -14.07 12.64
C ALA A 504 -10.07 -14.86 12.93
N TYR A 505 -9.74 -15.09 14.20
CA TYR A 505 -8.53 -15.84 14.57
C TYR A 505 -8.51 -17.28 14.04
N LYS A 506 -9.66 -17.95 13.95
CA LYS A 506 -9.77 -19.31 13.39
C LYS A 506 -9.43 -19.36 11.90
N CYS A 507 -9.43 -18.22 11.20
CA CYS A 507 -8.98 -18.14 9.81
C CYS A 507 -7.45 -18.25 9.69
N LEU A 508 -6.70 -17.92 10.73
CA LEU A 508 -5.24 -17.91 10.69
C LEU A 508 -4.66 -19.28 11.08
N PRO A 509 -3.63 -19.78 10.38
CA PRO A 509 -2.97 -21.05 10.71
C PRO A 509 -2.00 -20.93 11.90
N VAL A 510 -2.25 -20.01 12.84
CA VAL A 510 -1.35 -19.69 13.96
C VAL A 510 -1.44 -20.74 15.05
N LYS A 511 -0.29 -21.29 15.45
CA LYS A 511 -0.17 -22.18 16.61
C LYS A 511 0.63 -21.47 17.69
N THR A 512 -0.06 -21.07 18.74
CA THR A 512 0.51 -20.37 19.89
C THR A 512 0.02 -21.00 21.18
N GLN A 513 0.80 -20.84 22.25
CA GLN A 513 0.36 -21.12 23.63
C GLN A 513 -0.40 -19.93 24.24
N ASP A 514 -0.48 -18.80 23.53
CA ASP A 514 -1.27 -17.65 23.94
C ASP A 514 -2.76 -18.01 23.88
N THR A 515 -3.55 -17.28 24.66
CA THR A 515 -4.99 -17.26 24.48
C THR A 515 -5.33 -15.85 24.00
N TRP A 516 -5.89 -15.75 22.80
CA TRP A 516 -6.14 -14.47 22.13
C TRP A 516 -6.88 -13.46 23.04
N SER A 517 -7.74 -13.95 23.96
CA SER A 517 -8.50 -13.15 24.92
C SER A 517 -7.70 -12.54 26.10
N LYS A 518 -6.42 -12.91 26.27
CA LYS A 518 -5.51 -12.30 27.26
C LYS A 518 -5.06 -10.93 26.74
N VAL A 519 -5.75 -9.89 27.17
CA VAL A 519 -5.55 -8.51 26.66
C VAL A 519 -5.59 -7.45 27.77
N SER A 520 -5.30 -7.84 29.01
CA SER A 520 -5.17 -6.90 30.13
C SER A 520 -3.73 -6.76 30.59
N ALA A 521 -3.39 -5.64 31.23
CA ALA A 521 -2.06 -5.42 31.79
C ALA A 521 -1.59 -6.53 32.76
N ALA A 522 -2.54 -7.20 33.44
CA ALA A 522 -2.24 -8.30 34.36
C ALA A 522 -1.87 -9.62 33.65
N ASP A 523 -2.27 -9.77 32.39
CA ASP A 523 -1.94 -10.94 31.58
C ASP A 523 -0.49 -10.89 31.08
N VAL A 524 0.07 -9.68 30.93
CA VAL A 524 1.39 -9.45 30.36
C VAL A 524 2.48 -9.83 31.37
N ASN A 525 3.10 -10.97 31.11
CA ASN A 525 4.25 -11.50 31.83
C ASN A 525 5.16 -12.26 30.84
N GLN A 526 6.29 -12.80 31.31
CA GLN A 526 7.24 -13.51 30.44
C GLN A 526 6.58 -14.68 29.69
N GLN A 527 5.72 -15.48 30.34
CA GLN A 527 5.07 -16.61 29.69
C GLN A 527 4.14 -16.16 28.55
N PHE A 528 3.44 -15.04 28.73
CA PHE A 528 2.64 -14.42 27.68
C PHE A 528 3.50 -13.99 26.49
N VAL A 529 4.62 -13.31 26.75
CA VAL A 529 5.55 -12.86 25.70
C VAL A 529 6.20 -14.04 24.99
N ASP A 530 6.63 -15.07 25.73
CA ASP A 530 7.19 -16.30 25.17
C ASP A 530 6.18 -17.01 24.27
N ALA A 531 4.90 -16.98 24.62
CA ALA A 531 3.85 -17.59 23.81
C ALA A 531 3.63 -16.87 22.47
N LEU A 532 3.76 -15.54 22.43
CA LEU A 532 3.66 -14.75 21.21
C LEU A 532 4.93 -14.82 20.36
N THR A 533 6.09 -14.71 20.97
CA THR A 533 7.39 -14.70 20.28
C THR A 533 7.78 -16.07 19.73
N ASN A 534 7.43 -17.16 20.42
CA ASN A 534 7.70 -18.54 19.97
C ASN A 534 6.53 -19.17 19.20
N ALA A 535 5.49 -18.41 18.86
CA ALA A 535 4.37 -18.93 18.08
C ALA A 535 4.82 -19.35 16.66
N ASP A 536 4.21 -20.43 16.16
CA ASP A 536 4.26 -20.79 14.75
C ASP A 536 3.14 -20.03 14.04
N TYR A 537 3.47 -18.84 13.53
CA TYR A 537 2.54 -18.03 12.73
C TYR A 537 2.31 -18.58 11.32
N GLY A 538 3.04 -19.63 10.92
CA GLY A 538 3.03 -20.14 9.56
C GLY A 538 3.84 -19.29 8.60
N SER A 539 3.64 -19.54 7.31
CA SER A 539 4.14 -18.72 6.20
C SER A 539 2.94 -18.29 5.39
N TYR A 540 2.78 -16.98 5.23
CA TYR A 540 1.72 -16.44 4.40
C TYR A 540 2.03 -16.68 2.92
N ASP A 541 1.06 -17.21 2.18
CA ASP A 541 1.18 -17.54 0.75
C ASP A 541 0.04 -16.87 -0.02
N LEU A 542 0.37 -16.27 -1.17
CA LEU A 542 -0.57 -15.58 -2.05
C LEU A 542 -1.20 -16.51 -3.10
N SER A 543 -0.86 -17.80 -3.11
CA SER A 543 -1.37 -18.77 -4.07
C SER A 543 -2.89 -18.85 -4.10
N SER A 544 -3.43 -19.30 -5.24
CA SER A 544 -4.87 -19.57 -5.37
C SER A 544 -5.36 -20.62 -4.36
N ALA A 545 -4.49 -21.50 -3.88
CA ALA A 545 -4.81 -22.48 -2.84
C ALA A 545 -5.12 -21.83 -1.48
N SER A 546 -4.59 -20.63 -1.19
CA SER A 546 -4.86 -19.89 0.04
C SER A 546 -6.02 -18.89 -0.09
N GLN A 547 -6.67 -18.79 -1.25
CA GLN A 547 -7.73 -17.79 -1.48
C GLN A 547 -8.88 -17.91 -0.49
N LYS A 548 -9.26 -19.13 -0.07
CA LYS A 548 -10.26 -19.35 0.99
C LYS A 548 -9.81 -18.83 2.35
N THR A 549 -8.52 -18.96 2.65
CA THR A 549 -7.92 -18.41 3.88
C THR A 549 -7.99 -16.88 3.84
N ARG A 550 -7.62 -16.26 2.70
CA ARG A 550 -7.72 -14.80 2.52
C ARG A 550 -9.16 -14.30 2.63
N ASP A 551 -10.12 -14.96 2.00
CA ASP A 551 -11.56 -14.63 2.15
C ASP A 551 -12.02 -14.71 3.61
N CYS A 552 -11.63 -15.76 4.33
CA CYS A 552 -11.92 -15.88 5.77
C CYS A 552 -11.31 -14.72 6.58
N ILE A 553 -10.04 -14.37 6.33
CA ILE A 553 -9.34 -13.25 6.97
C ILE A 553 -10.08 -11.93 6.71
N VAL A 554 -10.42 -11.65 5.45
CA VAL A 554 -11.11 -10.42 5.03
C VAL A 554 -12.48 -10.32 5.70
N ARG A 555 -13.30 -11.39 5.67
CA ARG A 555 -14.61 -11.42 6.33
C ARG A 555 -14.50 -11.25 7.85
N GLY A 556 -13.56 -11.96 8.48
CA GLY A 556 -13.32 -11.86 9.93
C GLY A 556 -12.91 -10.44 10.32
N THR A 557 -12.06 -9.82 9.52
CA THR A 557 -11.62 -8.43 9.69
C THR A 557 -12.76 -7.44 9.60
N TYR A 558 -13.62 -7.54 8.59
CA TYR A 558 -14.77 -6.63 8.50
C TYR A 558 -15.80 -6.89 9.61
N GLY A 559 -15.92 -8.12 10.10
CA GLY A 559 -16.69 -8.42 11.32
C GLY A 559 -16.15 -7.68 12.55
N ILE A 560 -14.82 -7.62 12.72
CA ILE A 560 -14.17 -6.85 13.79
C ILE A 560 -14.46 -5.35 13.63
N ARG A 561 -14.33 -4.81 12.42
CA ARG A 561 -14.67 -3.43 12.09
C ARG A 561 -16.11 -3.09 12.46
N ASP A 562 -17.07 -3.92 12.06
CA ASP A 562 -18.49 -3.71 12.36
C ASP A 562 -18.75 -3.74 13.89
N ALA A 563 -18.02 -4.59 14.63
CA ALA A 563 -18.06 -4.61 16.09
C ALA A 563 -17.49 -3.33 16.72
N ILE A 564 -16.42 -2.76 16.16
CA ILE A 564 -15.88 -1.46 16.59
C ILE A 564 -16.95 -0.37 16.42
N LEU A 565 -17.64 -0.34 15.28
CA LEU A 565 -18.72 0.61 15.00
C LEU A 565 -19.88 0.47 15.98
N ASP A 566 -20.30 -0.76 16.30
CA ASP A 566 -21.37 -1.01 17.26
C ASP A 566 -21.01 -0.55 18.68
N VAL A 567 -19.77 -0.79 19.11
CA VAL A 567 -19.28 -0.28 20.40
C VAL A 567 -19.23 1.24 20.38
N ALA A 568 -18.66 1.86 19.34
CA ALA A 568 -18.56 3.32 19.21
C ALA A 568 -19.94 4.00 19.37
N LYS A 569 -20.96 3.48 18.67
CA LYS A 569 -22.35 3.94 18.78
C LYS A 569 -22.92 3.75 20.18
N SER A 570 -22.67 2.59 20.80
CA SER A 570 -23.19 2.27 22.13
C SER A 570 -22.65 3.20 23.23
N VAL A 571 -21.43 3.72 23.06
CA VAL A 571 -20.80 4.68 23.97
C VAL A 571 -20.89 6.12 23.47
N ASP A 572 -21.53 6.34 22.32
CA ASP A 572 -21.71 7.64 21.65
C ASP A 572 -20.37 8.38 21.46
N VAL A 573 -19.37 7.65 20.98
CA VAL A 573 -18.10 8.19 20.45
C VAL A 573 -18.29 8.48 18.96
N LYS A 574 -17.78 9.62 18.51
CA LYS A 574 -17.74 10.04 17.11
C LYS A 574 -16.28 10.26 16.75
N THR A 575 -15.80 9.77 15.60
CA THR A 575 -14.41 9.99 15.18
C THR A 575 -14.25 10.74 13.86
N SER A 576 -15.34 11.31 13.36
CA SER A 576 -15.32 12.12 12.14
C SER A 576 -16.47 13.12 12.15
N CYS A 577 -16.28 14.20 11.39
CA CYS A 577 -17.36 15.15 11.10
C CYS A 577 -18.20 14.76 9.88
N ASP A 578 -17.79 13.68 9.20
CA ASP A 578 -18.58 12.97 8.20
C ASP A 578 -19.06 11.61 8.75
N ASP A 579 -20.07 11.08 8.10
CA ASP A 579 -20.98 10.02 8.54
C ASP A 579 -20.41 8.59 8.58
N VAL A 580 -19.09 8.40 8.76
CA VAL A 580 -18.44 7.06 8.83
C VAL A 580 -19.08 6.15 9.92
N TYR A 581 -19.72 6.75 10.92
CA TYR A 581 -20.40 6.06 12.03
C TYR A 581 -21.93 5.95 11.88
N THR A 582 -22.54 6.42 10.78
CA THR A 582 -24.00 6.30 10.56
C THR A 582 -24.43 4.98 9.91
N PHE A 583 -23.49 4.11 9.55
CA PHE A 583 -23.78 2.91 8.78
C PHE A 583 -24.30 1.74 9.62
N SER A 584 -25.11 0.86 9.01
CA SER A 584 -25.70 -0.32 9.64
C SER A 584 -24.68 -1.46 9.76
N SER A 585 -24.54 -2.08 10.93
CA SER A 585 -23.61 -3.18 11.24
C SER A 585 -23.95 -4.55 10.62
N ALA A 586 -24.69 -4.57 9.52
CA ALA A 586 -25.32 -5.78 8.98
C ALA A 586 -24.63 -6.38 7.74
N CYS A 587 -23.46 -5.89 7.35
CA CYS A 587 -22.81 -6.28 6.07
C CYS A 587 -22.38 -7.75 6.04
N TYR A 588 -21.78 -8.22 7.14
CA TYR A 588 -21.12 -9.53 7.18
C TYR A 588 -21.77 -10.50 8.17
N ALA A 589 -22.96 -10.16 8.68
CA ALA A 589 -23.75 -11.07 9.48
C ALA A 589 -24.33 -12.19 8.59
N THR A 590 -23.80 -13.40 8.77
CA THR A 590 -24.27 -14.69 8.24
C THR A 590 -23.79 -15.10 6.85
N SER A 591 -22.84 -16.03 6.83
CA SER A 591 -22.89 -17.23 5.98
C SER A 591 -22.43 -18.43 6.79
#